data_AF-A0A4V6A2A2-F1
#
_entry.id   AF-A0A4V6A2A2-F1
#
_cell.length_a   1.000
_cell.length_b   1.000
_cell.length_c   1.000
_cell.angle_alpha   90.00
_cell.angle_beta   90.00
_cell.angle_gamma   90.00
#
_symmetry.space_group_name_H-M   'P 1'
#
loop_
_entity.id
_entity.type
_entity.pdbx_description
1 polymer ?
#
loop_
_entity_poly.entity_id
_entity_poly.type
_entity_poly.pdbx_seq_one_letter_code
_entity_poly.pdbx_strand_id
1 'polypeptide(L)'
;MSYQMYRTTTLGDALQRTLDDFIADGQLPQALAQKVLAAFDRSITEAIASRAKNKITFRADKLQSYRFCDNVWMFLMEDVEFRDMTMRISRPAETLKIVACDGCPPVIRTPRSRQTLRRRGQGAAKSSKK
;
A
#
# COMPACT_ATOMS: atom_id res chain seq x y z
N MET A 1 -10.67 5.69 -4.08
CA MET A 1 -9.79 6.66 -3.38
C MET A 1 -8.36 6.21 -3.63
N SER A 2 -7.51 7.05 -4.21
CA SER A 2 -6.07 6.75 -4.38
C SER A 2 -5.30 7.30 -3.18
N TYR A 3 -4.29 6.57 -2.71
CA TYR A 3 -3.45 7.03 -1.60
C TYR A 3 -2.57 8.20 -2.04
N GLN A 4 -2.57 9.28 -1.25
CA GLN A 4 -1.72 10.46 -1.49
C GLN A 4 -0.30 10.32 -0.93
N MET A 5 0.00 9.19 -0.26
CA MET A 5 1.30 8.93 0.36
C MET A 5 2.48 9.03 -0.62
N TYR A 6 2.25 8.71 -1.90
CA TYR A 6 3.31 8.76 -2.91
C TYR A 6 3.71 10.20 -3.28
N ARG A 7 2.96 11.22 -2.85
CA ARG A 7 3.35 12.63 -3.05
C ARG A 7 4.58 13.02 -2.24
N THR A 8 4.85 12.37 -1.11
CA THR A 8 6.06 12.63 -0.29
C THR A 8 7.27 11.81 -0.72
N THR A 9 7.19 11.08 -1.84
CA THR A 9 8.36 10.44 -2.45
C THR A 9 9.15 11.45 -3.26
N THR A 10 10.39 11.16 -3.61
CA THR A 10 11.23 12.04 -4.44
C THR A 10 10.52 12.47 -5.73
N LEU A 11 9.81 11.54 -6.40
CA LEU A 11 9.07 11.84 -7.63
C LEU A 11 7.88 12.77 -7.36
N GLY A 12 7.12 12.52 -6.30
CA GLY A 12 5.97 13.34 -5.92
C GLY A 12 6.37 14.74 -5.44
N ASP A 13 7.48 14.84 -4.70
CA ASP A 13 8.03 16.11 -4.23
C ASP A 13 8.54 16.95 -5.40
N ALA A 14 9.29 16.34 -6.34
CA ALA A 14 9.73 17.02 -7.55
C ALA A 14 8.55 17.56 -8.38
N LEU A 15 7.48 16.76 -8.55
CA LEU A 15 6.28 17.20 -9.25
C LEU A 15 5.60 18.38 -8.54
N GLN A 16 5.46 18.33 -7.21
CA GLN A 16 4.86 19.42 -6.45
C GLN A 16 5.66 20.71 -6.58
N ARG A 17 6.99 20.64 -6.43
CA ARG A 17 7.88 21.82 -6.60
C ARG A 17 7.71 22.47 -7.96
N THR A 18 7.70 21.68 -9.05
CA THR A 18 7.47 22.21 -10.40
C THR A 18 6.08 22.83 -10.56
N LEU A 19 5.04 22.25 -9.95
CA LEU A 19 3.71 22.84 -9.97
C LEU A 19 3.65 24.16 -9.19
N ASP A 20 4.35 24.24 -8.06
CA ASP A 20 4.44 25.44 -7.24
C ASP A 20 5.18 26.57 -7.99
N ASP A 21 6.26 26.26 -8.70
CA ASP A 21 6.98 27.21 -9.56
C ASP A 21 6.04 27.79 -10.65
N PHE A 22 5.27 26.94 -11.33
CA PHE A 22 4.31 27.41 -12.34
C PHE A 22 3.15 28.25 -11.76
N ILE A 23 2.76 27.99 -10.51
CA ILE A 23 1.77 28.81 -9.81
C ILE A 23 2.38 30.17 -9.46
N ALA A 24 3.61 30.20 -8.96
CA ALA A 24 4.33 31.43 -8.61
C ALA A 24 4.53 32.34 -9.83
N ASP A 25 4.83 31.75 -10.99
CA ASP A 25 4.97 32.46 -12.26
C ASP A 25 3.64 32.87 -12.90
N GLY A 26 2.49 32.50 -12.29
CA GLY A 26 1.16 32.79 -12.81
C GLY A 26 0.79 31.99 -14.07
N GLN A 27 1.57 30.96 -14.42
CA GLN A 27 1.34 30.12 -15.60
C GLN A 27 0.24 29.09 -15.38
N LEU A 28 0.06 28.62 -14.14
CA LEU A 28 -0.96 27.64 -13.78
C LEU A 28 -1.82 28.11 -12.60
N PRO A 29 -3.16 28.02 -12.70
CA PRO A 29 -4.02 28.19 -11.55
C PRO A 29 -3.84 27.03 -10.55
N GLN A 30 -3.89 27.33 -9.25
CA GLN A 30 -3.82 26.33 -8.17
C GLN A 30 -4.79 25.15 -8.37
N ALA A 31 -6.00 25.42 -8.85
CA ALA A 31 -7.03 24.40 -9.09
C ALA A 31 -6.61 23.38 -10.16
N LEU A 32 -5.79 23.78 -11.14
CA LEU A 32 -5.30 22.89 -12.18
C LEU A 32 -4.15 22.02 -11.66
N ALA A 33 -3.22 22.58 -10.87
CA ALA A 33 -2.17 21.81 -10.21
C ALA A 33 -2.75 20.69 -9.33
N GLN A 34 -3.82 20.96 -8.59
CA GLN A 34 -4.49 19.93 -7.78
C GLN A 34 -5.08 18.78 -8.64
N LYS A 35 -5.56 19.08 -9.85
CA LYS A 35 -6.01 18.04 -10.80
C LYS A 35 -4.84 17.19 -11.31
N VAL A 36 -3.68 17.81 -11.55
CA VAL A 36 -2.46 17.08 -11.94
C VAL A 36 -2.02 16.13 -10.83
N LEU A 37 -2.00 16.59 -9.57
CA LEU A 37 -1.67 15.73 -8.44
C LEU A 37 -2.68 14.59 -8.25
N ALA A 38 -3.97 14.84 -8.46
CA ALA A 38 -4.99 13.78 -8.42
C ALA A 38 -4.81 12.75 -9.56
N ALA A 39 -4.32 13.17 -10.73
CA ALA A 39 -3.96 12.24 -11.80
C ALA A 39 -2.71 11.43 -11.43
N PHE A 40 -1.69 12.08 -10.87
CA PHE A 40 -0.49 11.43 -10.36
C PHE A 40 -0.81 10.31 -9.36
N ASP A 41 -1.67 10.58 -8.36
CA ASP A 41 -2.04 9.58 -7.34
C ASP A 41 -2.60 8.28 -7.95
N ARG A 42 -3.39 8.40 -9.03
CA ARG A 42 -3.96 7.26 -9.74
C ARG A 42 -2.88 6.53 -10.55
N SER A 43 -2.13 7.28 -11.35
CA SER A 43 -1.14 6.73 -12.27
C SER A 43 0.00 6.00 -11.55
N ILE A 44 0.49 6.53 -10.43
CA ILE A 44 1.58 5.88 -9.67
C ILE A 44 1.13 4.58 -9.02
N THR A 45 -0.08 4.56 -8.46
CA THR A 45 -0.67 3.36 -7.83
C THR A 45 -0.82 2.24 -8.87
N GLU A 46 -1.35 2.56 -10.05
CA GLU A 46 -1.50 1.61 -11.16
C GLU A 46 -0.14 1.13 -11.70
N ALA A 47 0.83 2.05 -11.86
CA ALA A 47 2.15 1.72 -12.36
C ALA A 47 2.91 0.77 -11.41
N ILE A 48 2.86 1.01 -10.11
CA ILE A 48 3.49 0.12 -9.11
C ILE A 48 2.82 -1.25 -9.15
N ALA A 49 1.48 -1.31 -9.13
CA ALA A 49 0.74 -2.58 -9.11
C ALA A 49 0.96 -3.43 -10.38
N SER A 50 1.09 -2.80 -11.54
CA SER A 50 1.18 -3.50 -12.82
C SER A 50 2.63 -3.79 -13.27
N ARG A 51 3.59 -2.92 -12.92
CA ARG A 51 4.96 -2.97 -13.45
C ARG A 51 6.00 -3.48 -12.45
N ALA A 52 5.83 -3.24 -11.15
CA ALA A 52 6.81 -3.69 -10.14
C ALA A 52 6.57 -5.16 -9.79
N LYS A 53 7.48 -6.04 -10.22
CA LYS A 53 7.41 -7.49 -9.98
C LYS A 53 8.52 -8.02 -9.07
N ASN A 54 9.50 -7.18 -8.77
CA ASN A 54 10.62 -7.54 -7.92
C ASN A 54 10.16 -7.70 -6.47
N LYS A 55 10.74 -8.69 -5.79
CA LYS A 55 10.48 -8.96 -4.38
C LYS A 55 11.74 -8.66 -3.57
N ILE A 56 11.61 -7.76 -2.61
CA ILE A 56 12.68 -7.41 -1.67
C ILE A 56 12.35 -8.02 -0.31
N THR A 57 13.37 -8.54 0.37
CA THR A 57 13.29 -8.94 1.78
C THR A 57 14.22 -8.05 2.58
N PHE A 58 13.89 -7.81 3.85
CA PHE A 58 14.77 -7.03 4.73
C PHE A 58 14.80 -7.64 6.12
N ARG A 59 15.87 -7.35 6.86
CA ARG A 59 16.03 -7.67 8.28
C ARG A 59 16.52 -6.41 8.98
N ALA A 60 15.87 -6.03 10.07
CA ALA A 60 16.34 -4.98 10.96
C ALA A 60 16.93 -5.63 12.21
N ASP A 61 17.96 -5.00 12.78
CA ASP A 61 18.45 -5.39 14.11
C ASP A 61 17.48 -4.95 15.20
N LYS A 62 16.93 -3.74 15.05
CA LYS A 62 16.05 -3.13 16.06
C LYS A 62 14.84 -2.42 15.44
N LEU A 63 13.67 -2.73 16.00
CA LEU A 63 12.46 -1.93 15.82
C LEU A 63 12.43 -0.85 16.90
N GLN A 64 12.62 0.41 16.52
CA GLN A 64 12.68 1.53 17.47
C GLN A 64 11.28 1.94 17.94
N SER A 65 10.32 2.07 17.02
CA SER A 65 8.92 2.35 17.36
C SER A 65 7.96 1.89 16.27
N TYR A 66 6.70 1.67 16.64
CA TYR A 66 5.62 1.38 15.69
C TYR A 66 4.34 2.10 16.09
N ARG A 67 3.51 2.44 15.09
CA ARG A 67 2.18 3.06 15.31
C ARG A 67 1.20 2.53 14.27
N PHE A 68 -0.02 2.27 14.71
CA PHE A 68 -1.16 2.02 13.83
C PHE A 68 -2.26 3.02 14.13
N CYS A 69 -2.68 3.78 13.12
CA CYS A 69 -3.75 4.78 13.22
C CYS A 69 -4.37 4.97 11.84
N ASP A 70 -5.69 5.11 11.76
CA ASP A 70 -6.43 5.35 10.50
C ASP A 70 -6.09 4.37 9.37
N ASN A 71 -5.92 3.08 9.71
CA ASN A 71 -5.52 2.02 8.78
C ASN A 71 -4.15 2.22 8.11
N VAL A 72 -3.29 3.03 8.74
CA VAL A 72 -1.90 3.24 8.32
C VAL A 72 -0.97 2.73 9.40
N TRP A 73 -0.09 1.82 9.00
CA TRP A 73 1.04 1.38 9.81
C TRP A 73 2.24 2.29 9.58
N MET A 74 2.94 2.61 10.67
CA MET A 74 4.25 3.22 10.62
C MET A 74 5.23 2.42 11.48
N PHE A 75 6.41 2.15 10.93
CA PHE A 75 7.52 1.50 11.64
C PHE A 75 8.76 2.36 11.48
N LEU A 76 9.53 2.49 12.56
CA LEU A 76 10.85 3.10 12.56
C LEU A 76 11.85 2.07 13.06
N MET A 77 12.84 1.74 12.24
CA MET A 77 13.80 0.67 12.46
C MET A 77 15.23 1.19 12.32
N GLU A 78 16.16 0.54 13.01
CA GLU A 78 17.59 0.82 12.97
C GLU A 78 18.33 -0.40 12.40
N ASP A 79 19.46 -0.14 11.73
CA ASP A 79 20.37 -1.14 11.15
C ASP A 79 19.64 -2.16 10.26
N VAL A 80 19.10 -1.66 9.14
CA VAL A 80 18.29 -2.48 8.21
C VAL A 80 19.10 -2.98 7.03
N GLU A 81 19.23 -4.30 6.95
CA GLU A 81 19.79 -5.01 5.81
C GLU A 81 18.71 -5.36 4.79
N PHE A 82 18.88 -4.87 3.56
CA PHE A 82 18.05 -5.27 2.44
C PHE A 82 18.69 -6.43 1.66
N ARG A 83 17.88 -7.41 1.31
CA ARG A 83 18.25 -8.53 0.46
C ARG A 83 17.34 -8.54 -0.76
N ASP A 84 17.95 -8.26 -1.90
CA ASP A 84 17.36 -8.40 -3.22
C ASP A 84 18.19 -9.36 -4.07
N MET A 85 17.53 -10.15 -4.90
CA MET A 85 18.19 -11.11 -5.80
C MET A 85 18.94 -10.39 -6.92
N THR A 86 18.43 -9.22 -7.34
CA THR A 86 18.98 -8.42 -8.44
C THR A 86 19.96 -7.33 -7.98
N MET A 87 19.78 -6.79 -6.77
CA MET A 87 20.57 -5.66 -6.29
C MET A 87 21.27 -6.00 -4.97
N ARG A 88 22.60 -5.97 -4.97
CA ARG A 88 23.39 -6.04 -3.74
C ARG A 88 23.49 -4.65 -3.13
N ILE A 89 22.67 -4.37 -2.13
CA ILE A 89 22.84 -3.19 -1.29
C ILE A 89 23.98 -3.52 -0.30
N SER A 90 25.13 -2.88 -0.49
CA SER A 90 26.39 -3.27 0.19
C SER A 90 26.49 -2.81 1.64
N ARG A 91 25.65 -1.87 2.08
CA ARG A 91 25.66 -1.33 3.43
C ARG A 91 24.25 -1.34 4.03
N PRO A 92 24.11 -1.72 5.31
CA PRO A 92 22.85 -1.56 6.04
C PRO A 92 22.42 -0.09 6.04
N ALA A 93 21.11 0.15 5.98
CA ALA A 93 20.55 1.47 6.21
C ALA A 93 20.50 1.74 7.71
N GLU A 94 21.13 2.83 8.16
CA GLU A 94 21.18 3.21 9.58
C GLU A 94 19.78 3.36 10.18
N THR A 95 18.87 3.99 9.43
CA THR A 95 17.47 4.16 9.83
C THR A 95 16.53 3.91 8.67
N LEU A 96 15.43 3.21 8.92
CA LEU A 96 14.36 2.99 7.96
C LEU A 96 12.99 3.35 8.56
N LYS A 97 12.26 4.22 7.86
CA LYS A 97 10.85 4.50 8.13
C LYS A 97 9.96 3.82 7.08
N ILE A 98 9.11 2.89 7.51
CA ILE A 98 8.07 2.30 6.66
C ILE A 98 6.74 2.95 6.99
N VAL A 99 6.03 3.43 5.96
CA VAL A 99 4.63 3.85 6.05
C VAL A 99 3.83 2.97 5.10
N ALA A 100 2.88 2.20 5.64
CA ALA A 100 2.11 1.22 4.90
C ALA A 100 0.61 1.44 5.09
N CYS A 101 -0.09 1.70 3.99
CA CYS A 101 -1.55 1.72 3.94
C CYS A 101 -2.09 0.33 3.62
N ASP A 102 -3.35 0.07 3.97
CA ASP A 102 -4.01 -1.18 3.60
C ASP A 102 -4.04 -1.37 2.07
N GLY A 103 -3.55 -2.53 1.61
CA GLY A 103 -3.48 -2.90 0.20
C GLY A 103 -4.84 -3.34 -0.37
N CYS A 104 -5.87 -3.47 0.46
CA CYS A 104 -7.20 -3.83 -0.01
C CYS A 104 -7.86 -2.63 -0.72
N PRO A 105 -8.14 -2.68 -2.04
CA PRO A 105 -9.08 -1.73 -2.62
C PRO A 105 -10.42 -1.87 -1.88
N PRO A 106 -11.21 -0.80 -1.70
CA PRO A 106 -12.51 -0.90 -1.04
C PRO A 106 -13.33 -1.96 -1.77
N VAL A 107 -13.56 -3.10 -1.11
CA VAL A 107 -14.42 -4.15 -1.61
C VAL A 107 -15.81 -3.53 -1.68
N ILE A 108 -16.24 -3.13 -2.88
CA ILE A 108 -17.66 -2.92 -3.14
C ILE A 108 -18.28 -4.30 -2.92
N ARG A 109 -18.86 -4.49 -1.73
CA ARG A 109 -19.65 -5.69 -1.43
C ARG A 109 -20.82 -5.67 -2.40
N THR A 110 -20.68 -6.34 -3.53
CA THR A 110 -21.87 -6.75 -4.28
C THR A 110 -22.69 -7.63 -3.34
N PRO A 111 -24.00 -7.37 -3.18
CA PRO A 111 -24.81 -8.19 -2.31
C PRO A 111 -24.73 -9.63 -2.83
N ARG A 112 -24.17 -10.54 -2.02
CA ARG A 112 -24.15 -11.97 -2.31
C ARG A 112 -25.59 -12.39 -2.61
N SER A 113 -25.86 -12.75 -3.85
CA SER A 113 -27.08 -13.46 -4.22
C SER A 113 -27.17 -14.70 -3.33
N ARG A 114 -28.27 -14.81 -2.58
CA ARG A 114 -28.59 -15.97 -1.72
C ARG A 114 -28.57 -17.24 -2.58
N GLN A 115 -27.46 -17.96 -2.62
CA GLN A 115 -27.46 -19.35 -3.05
C GLN A 115 -27.86 -20.23 -1.87
N THR A 116 -28.87 -21.04 -2.16
CA THR A 116 -29.68 -21.91 -1.33
C THR A 116 -28.87 -22.82 -0.39
N LEU A 117 -29.26 -22.81 0.88
CA LEU A 117 -28.81 -23.77 1.89
C LEU A 117 -29.38 -25.16 1.54
N ARG A 118 -28.67 -25.97 0.73
CA ARG A 118 -28.98 -27.40 0.60
C ARG A 118 -28.67 -28.07 1.95
N ARG A 119 -29.72 -28.35 2.72
CA ARG A 119 -29.70 -29.20 3.91
C ARG A 119 -29.05 -30.55 3.57
N ARG A 120 -27.82 -30.78 4.03
CA ARG A 120 -27.30 -32.13 4.30
C ARG A 120 -27.70 -32.48 5.74
N GLY A 121 -28.78 -33.22 5.91
CA GLY A 121 -29.05 -33.94 7.15
C GLY A 121 -28.24 -35.23 7.16
N GLN A 122 -27.26 -35.32 8.06
CA GLN A 122 -26.66 -36.57 8.51
C GLN A 122 -27.33 -36.98 9.83
N GLY A 123 -27.49 -38.29 10.04
CA GLY A 123 -27.63 -38.86 11.39
C GLY A 123 -28.73 -39.90 11.53
N ALA A 124 -28.51 -41.11 11.01
CA ALA A 124 -29.19 -42.31 11.51
C ALA A 124 -28.21 -43.04 12.44
N ALA A 125 -28.58 -43.17 13.72
CA ALA A 125 -27.89 -44.00 14.70
C ALA A 125 -28.94 -44.78 15.50
N LYS A 126 -28.52 -45.97 15.98
CA LYS A 126 -29.19 -46.98 16.82
C LYS A 126 -29.91 -48.08 16.00
N SER A 127 -29.81 -49.37 16.28
CA SER A 127 -29.33 -50.11 17.45
C SER A 127 -28.98 -51.55 17.07
N SER A 128 -28.00 -52.11 17.77
CA SER A 128 -27.72 -53.55 17.88
C SER A 128 -28.79 -54.25 18.72
N LYS A 129 -29.21 -55.48 18.37
CA LYS A 129 -29.27 -56.66 19.26
C LYS A 129 -29.97 -57.88 18.62
N LYS A 130 -29.25 -59.01 18.77
CA LYS A 130 -29.66 -60.43 18.78
C LYS A 130 -30.17 -61.08 17.50
#